data_AF-A0AAV9BIC6-F1
#
_entry.id   AF-A0AAV9BIC6-F1
#
_cell.length_a   1.000
_cell.length_b   1.000
_cell.length_c   1.000
_cell.angle_alpha   90.00
_cell.angle_beta   90.00
_cell.angle_gamma   90.00
#
_symmetry.space_group_name_H-M   'P 1'
#
loop_
_entity.id
_entity.type
_entity.pdbx_description
1 polymer ?
#
loop_
_entity_poly.entity_id
_entity_poly.type
_entity_poly.pdbx_seq_one_letter_code
_entity_poly.pdbx_strand_id
1 'polypeptide(L)'
;MASTSAPRTSASDRIKTATSTLYADNQSLIAEIRKAMIMIKGVAVDLERDNQSEMVRELESSVAELLESSDECTHFSTAIHSLGDSYRPSEQLTDFKKVLENEVVKLKGQSPWQPQSHPLFRQFREAVWNVHHAGQPMPGEEQEDIVMTSTQTNLLNITCPLTGKPVTELQDPVRCMDCKHIYEKKAIMHYIKTKRPQPQCPVAGCPKVLQAERVSCDPLLQIEIDEMRSRSESGRTEMVEDCTGIDDD
;
A
#
# COMPACT_ATOMS: atom_id res chain seq x y z
N MET A 1 -3.04 -11.90 -56.12
CA MET A 1 -3.81 -11.04 -55.19
C MET A 1 -3.61 -11.60 -53.79
N ALA A 2 -2.69 -11.05 -53.01
CA ALA A 2 -2.48 -11.45 -51.63
C ALA A 2 -3.55 -10.77 -50.76
N SER A 3 -4.49 -11.54 -50.24
CA SER A 3 -5.47 -11.05 -49.27
C SER A 3 -4.76 -10.77 -47.95
N THR A 4 -4.50 -9.50 -47.68
CA THR A 4 -4.07 -9.02 -46.36
C THR A 4 -5.28 -9.01 -45.43
N SER A 5 -5.61 -10.15 -44.83
CA SER A 5 -6.56 -10.22 -43.73
C SER A 5 -5.87 -9.69 -42.47
N ALA A 6 -6.15 -8.43 -42.12
CA ALA A 6 -5.78 -7.88 -40.82
C ALA A 6 -6.41 -8.74 -39.70
N PRO A 7 -5.73 -8.96 -38.56
CA PRO A 7 -6.30 -9.71 -37.46
C PRO A 7 -7.49 -8.91 -36.90
N ARG A 8 -8.71 -9.41 -37.07
CA ARG A 8 -9.89 -8.81 -36.44
C ARG A 8 -9.84 -9.15 -34.96
N THR A 9 -9.44 -8.20 -34.11
CA THR A 9 -9.54 -8.32 -32.65
C THR A 9 -10.97 -8.69 -32.27
N SER A 10 -11.13 -9.74 -31.48
CA SER A 10 -12.45 -10.21 -31.03
C SER A 10 -13.14 -9.15 -30.17
N ALA A 11 -14.48 -9.15 -30.13
CA ALA A 11 -15.22 -8.31 -29.19
C ALA A 11 -14.79 -8.57 -27.73
N SER A 12 -14.43 -9.82 -27.42
CA SER A 12 -13.86 -10.22 -26.13
C SER A 12 -12.52 -9.52 -25.86
N ASP A 13 -11.62 -9.46 -26.84
CA ASP A 13 -10.32 -8.80 -26.70
C ASP A 13 -10.46 -7.29 -26.48
N ARG A 14 -11.42 -6.66 -27.17
CA ARG A 14 -11.72 -5.24 -27.02
C ARG A 14 -12.26 -4.92 -25.62
N ILE A 15 -13.19 -5.74 -25.12
CA ILE A 15 -13.73 -5.57 -23.77
C ILE A 15 -12.64 -5.79 -22.73
N LYS A 16 -11.84 -6.85 -22.86
CA LYS A 16 -10.71 -7.12 -21.98
C LYS A 16 -9.73 -5.95 -21.93
N THR A 17 -9.38 -5.39 -23.08
CA THR A 17 -8.49 -4.22 -23.16
C THR A 17 -9.09 -3.00 -22.46
N ALA A 18 -10.38 -2.72 -22.69
CA ALA A 18 -11.07 -1.60 -22.06
C ALA A 18 -11.15 -1.75 -20.53
N THR A 19 -11.52 -2.93 -20.04
CA THR A 19 -11.60 -3.22 -18.60
C THR A 19 -10.24 -3.18 -17.92
N SER A 20 -9.17 -3.65 -18.58
CA SER A 20 -7.81 -3.55 -18.03
C SER A 20 -7.33 -2.09 -17.94
N THR A 21 -7.71 -1.26 -18.92
CA THR A 21 -7.39 0.19 -18.90
C THR A 21 -8.11 0.87 -17.73
N LEU A 22 -9.43 0.67 -17.62
CA LEU A 22 -10.23 1.22 -16.51
C LEU A 22 -9.76 0.71 -15.14
N TYR A 23 -9.38 -0.56 -15.04
CA TYR A 23 -8.79 -1.11 -13.84
C TYR A 23 -7.50 -0.37 -13.45
N ALA A 24 -6.58 -0.17 -14.40
CA ALA A 24 -5.33 0.55 -14.17
C ALA A 24 -5.57 2.00 -13.72
N ASP A 25 -6.48 2.71 -14.38
CA ASP A 25 -6.85 4.09 -14.02
C ASP A 25 -7.42 4.16 -12.60
N ASN A 26 -8.32 3.25 -12.25
CA ASN A 26 -8.88 3.14 -10.90
C ASN A 26 -7.80 2.81 -9.86
N GLN A 27 -6.85 1.92 -10.16
CA GLN A 27 -5.73 1.63 -9.25
C GLN A 27 -4.86 2.87 -9.02
N SER A 28 -4.65 3.69 -10.05
CA SER A 28 -3.95 4.97 -9.91
C SER A 28 -4.69 5.93 -8.97
N LEU A 29 -6.01 6.07 -9.15
CA LEU A 29 -6.84 6.91 -8.26
C LEU A 29 -6.82 6.41 -6.81
N ILE A 30 -6.97 5.11 -6.59
CA ILE A 30 -6.90 4.49 -5.26
C ILE A 30 -5.54 4.76 -4.60
N ALA A 31 -4.45 4.72 -5.37
CA ALA A 31 -3.12 5.06 -4.85
C ALA A 31 -3.04 6.53 -4.42
N GLU A 32 -3.59 7.47 -5.19
CA GLU A 32 -3.65 8.89 -4.80
C GLU A 32 -4.52 9.13 -3.56
N ILE A 33 -5.66 8.44 -3.44
CA ILE A 33 -6.50 8.51 -2.23
C ILE A 33 -5.71 8.06 -0.99
N ARG A 34 -4.97 6.95 -1.10
CA ARG A 34 -4.12 6.47 0.01
C ARG A 34 -3.00 7.45 0.35
N LYS A 35 -2.39 8.12 -0.64
CA LYS A 35 -1.42 9.19 -0.39
C LYS A 35 -2.05 10.36 0.37
N ALA A 36 -3.26 10.77 -0.01
CA ALA A 36 -3.99 11.82 0.68
C ALA A 36 -4.25 11.48 2.15
N MET A 37 -4.58 10.22 2.47
CA MET A 37 -4.76 9.77 3.86
C MET A 37 -3.49 9.93 4.71
N ILE A 38 -2.31 9.72 4.14
CA ILE A 38 -1.03 9.94 4.85
C ILE A 38 -0.81 11.41 5.15
N MET A 39 -1.09 12.28 4.18
CA MET A 39 -0.99 13.72 4.38
C MET A 39 -1.96 14.18 5.46
N ILE A 40 -3.20 13.67 5.43
CA ILE A 40 -4.22 13.91 6.45
C ILE A 40 -3.74 13.44 7.83
N LYS A 41 -3.11 12.26 7.93
CA LYS A 41 -2.48 11.78 9.18
C LYS A 41 -1.44 12.76 9.71
N GLY A 42 -0.57 13.28 8.84
CA GLY A 42 0.43 14.29 9.22
C GLY A 42 -0.23 15.55 9.78
N VAL A 43 -1.26 16.06 9.10
CA VAL A 43 -2.04 17.21 9.56
C VAL A 43 -2.70 16.93 10.91
N ALA A 44 -3.26 15.73 11.11
CA ALA A 44 -3.87 15.35 12.38
C ALA A 44 -2.88 15.36 13.55
N VAL A 45 -1.65 14.91 13.30
CA VAL A 45 -0.56 14.95 14.29
C VAL A 45 -0.21 16.39 14.67
N ASP A 46 -0.12 17.30 13.70
CA ASP A 46 0.18 18.71 13.96
C ASP A 46 -0.98 19.41 14.70
N LEU A 47 -2.23 19.15 14.30
CA LEU A 47 -3.42 19.63 15.01
C LEU A 47 -3.48 19.13 16.47
N GLU A 48 -3.10 17.88 16.71
CA GLU A 48 -3.07 17.30 18.06
C GLU A 48 -1.96 17.93 18.92
N ARG A 49 -0.80 18.28 18.33
CA ARG A 49 0.27 19.05 19.00
C ARG A 49 -0.22 20.44 19.40
N ASP A 50 -1.02 21.06 18.55
CA ASP A 50 -1.63 22.37 18.79
C ASP A 50 -2.89 22.31 19.69
N ASN A 51 -3.21 21.12 20.23
CA ASN A 51 -4.38 20.86 21.09
C ASN A 51 -5.73 21.19 20.41
N GLN A 52 -5.81 21.08 19.09
CA GLN A 52 -7.02 21.30 18.30
C GLN A 52 -7.87 20.01 18.19
N SER A 53 -8.22 19.39 19.32
CA SER A 53 -8.84 18.06 19.36
C SER A 53 -10.19 17.96 18.63
N GLU A 54 -10.94 19.06 18.51
CA GLU A 54 -12.17 19.09 17.72
C GLU A 54 -11.90 18.86 16.23
N MET A 55 -10.89 19.54 15.67
CA MET A 55 -10.49 19.38 14.28
C MET A 55 -9.91 17.99 14.02
N VAL A 56 -9.15 17.43 14.98
CA VAL A 56 -8.64 16.05 14.90
C VAL A 56 -9.78 15.04 14.79
N ARG A 57 -10.85 15.22 15.58
CA ARG A 57 -12.03 14.34 15.55
C ARG A 57 -12.82 14.46 14.24
N GLU A 58 -12.99 15.67 13.71
CA GLU A 58 -13.61 15.87 12.39
C GLU A 58 -12.79 15.20 11.28
N LEU A 59 -11.46 15.31 11.38
CA LEU A 59 -10.53 14.70 10.44
C LEU A 59 -10.57 13.18 10.53
N GLU A 60 -10.65 12.61 11.74
CA GLU A 60 -10.82 11.16 11.96
C GLU A 60 -12.10 10.63 11.28
N SER A 61 -13.24 11.32 11.47
CA SER A 61 -14.49 10.97 10.78
C SER A 61 -14.34 11.01 9.26
N SER A 62 -13.70 12.07 8.76
CA SER A 62 -13.47 12.25 7.32
C SER A 62 -12.56 11.15 6.74
N VAL A 63 -11.54 10.71 7.48
CA VAL A 63 -10.67 9.60 7.08
C VAL A 63 -11.45 8.29 7.02
N ALA A 64 -12.34 8.03 7.98
CA ALA A 64 -13.18 6.83 7.98
C ALA A 64 -14.09 6.77 6.74
N GLU A 65 -14.74 7.88 6.39
CA GLU A 65 -15.60 8.00 5.20
C GLU A 65 -14.80 7.87 3.89
N LEU A 66 -13.62 8.49 3.83
CA LEU A 66 -12.74 8.41 2.66
C LEU A 66 -12.21 6.98 2.46
N LEU A 67 -11.94 6.27 3.56
CA LEU A 67 -11.52 4.87 3.55
C LEU A 67 -12.62 3.94 3.06
N GLU A 68 -13.85 4.13 3.52
CA GLU A 68 -15.01 3.39 3.02
C GLU A 68 -15.16 3.59 1.51
N SER A 69 -15.13 4.85 1.06
CA SER A 69 -15.23 5.21 -0.35
C SER A 69 -14.09 4.60 -1.19
N SER A 70 -12.87 4.55 -0.65
CA SER A 70 -11.71 3.92 -1.29
C SER A 70 -11.88 2.40 -1.43
N ASP A 71 -12.46 1.75 -0.44
CA ASP A 71 -12.74 0.33 -0.45
C ASP A 71 -13.82 0.00 -1.49
N GLU A 72 -14.88 0.81 -1.58
CA GLU A 72 -15.89 0.70 -2.64
C GLU A 72 -15.29 0.84 -4.04
N CYS A 73 -14.38 1.79 -4.24
CA CYS A 73 -13.64 1.97 -5.49
C CYS A 73 -12.78 0.73 -5.82
N THR A 74 -12.19 0.09 -4.81
CA THR A 74 -11.40 -1.14 -4.98
C THR A 74 -12.27 -2.31 -5.42
N HIS A 75 -13.44 -2.48 -4.80
CA HIS A 75 -14.43 -3.48 -5.19
C HIS A 75 -14.94 -3.26 -6.62
N PHE A 76 -15.27 -2.01 -6.97
CA PHE A 76 -15.72 -1.67 -8.31
C PHE A 76 -14.64 -1.91 -9.37
N SER A 77 -13.40 -1.52 -9.10
CA SER A 77 -12.26 -1.77 -9.98
C SER A 77 -12.06 -3.27 -10.22
N THR A 78 -12.15 -4.07 -9.16
CA THR A 78 -12.02 -5.54 -9.24
C THR A 78 -13.16 -6.17 -10.04
N ALA A 79 -14.40 -5.69 -9.88
CA ALA A 79 -15.55 -6.15 -10.66
C ALA A 79 -15.36 -5.86 -12.17
N ILE A 80 -14.89 -4.67 -12.52
CA ILE A 80 -14.57 -4.30 -13.92
C ILE A 80 -13.52 -5.25 -14.50
N HIS A 81 -12.45 -5.52 -13.76
CA HIS A 81 -11.39 -6.41 -14.22
C HIS A 81 -11.90 -7.85 -14.42
N SER A 82 -12.67 -8.36 -13.45
CA SER A 82 -13.28 -9.70 -13.49
C SER A 82 -14.22 -9.87 -14.68
N LEU A 83 -15.01 -8.84 -15.01
CA LEU A 83 -15.84 -8.80 -16.21
C LEU A 83 -15.00 -8.98 -17.48
N GLY A 84 -13.88 -8.27 -17.59
CA GLY A 84 -12.97 -8.38 -18.73
C GLY A 84 -12.42 -9.78 -18.97
N ASP A 85 -12.04 -10.45 -17.89
CA ASP A 85 -11.47 -11.80 -17.94
C ASP A 85 -12.51 -12.89 -18.22
N SER A 86 -13.74 -12.70 -17.74
CA SER A 86 -14.82 -13.69 -17.86
C SER A 86 -15.73 -13.49 -19.07
N TYR A 87 -15.73 -12.32 -19.70
CA TYR A 87 -16.68 -12.00 -20.77
C TYR A 87 -16.51 -12.90 -22.01
N ARG A 88 -17.62 -13.57 -22.36
CA ARG A 88 -17.79 -14.33 -23.59
C ARG A 88 -18.94 -13.75 -24.40
N PRO A 89 -18.73 -13.41 -25.69
CA PRO A 89 -19.81 -12.99 -26.56
C PRO A 89 -20.89 -14.09 -26.65
N SER A 90 -22.15 -13.70 -26.50
CA SER A 90 -23.30 -14.58 -26.71
C SER A 90 -24.21 -14.00 -27.80
N GLU A 91 -25.20 -14.77 -28.25
CA GLU A 91 -26.20 -14.30 -29.23
C GLU A 91 -27.14 -13.24 -28.64
N GLN A 92 -27.22 -13.13 -27.31
CA GLN A 92 -28.07 -12.16 -26.61
C GLN A 92 -27.27 -10.92 -26.21
N LEU A 93 -27.95 -9.76 -26.24
CA LEU A 93 -27.36 -8.51 -25.80
C LEU A 93 -27.01 -8.58 -24.31
N THR A 94 -25.74 -8.30 -23.98
CA THR A 94 -25.26 -8.32 -22.61
C THR A 94 -25.63 -7.02 -21.89
N ASP A 95 -26.32 -7.14 -20.75
CA ASP A 95 -26.54 -6.03 -19.83
C ASP A 95 -25.33 -5.87 -18.90
N PHE A 96 -24.33 -5.11 -19.35
CA PHE A 96 -23.10 -4.90 -18.59
C PHE A 96 -23.34 -4.21 -17.24
N LYS A 97 -24.36 -3.36 -17.14
CA LYS A 97 -24.71 -2.69 -15.87
C LYS A 97 -25.11 -3.74 -14.84
N LYS A 98 -26.04 -4.63 -15.20
CA LYS A 98 -26.49 -5.69 -14.30
C LYS A 98 -25.37 -6.67 -13.93
N VAL A 99 -24.49 -7.00 -14.88
CA VAL A 99 -23.34 -7.87 -14.60
C VAL A 99 -22.39 -7.23 -13.57
N LEU A 100 -22.06 -5.95 -13.74
CA LEU A 100 -21.20 -5.22 -12.80
C LEU A 100 -21.86 -5.08 -11.42
N GLU A 101 -23.14 -4.71 -11.36
CA GLU A 101 -23.89 -4.59 -10.10
C GLU A 101 -23.89 -5.92 -9.33
N ASN A 102 -24.12 -7.04 -10.01
CA ASN A 102 -24.09 -8.36 -9.38
C ASN A 102 -22.69 -8.72 -8.86
N GLU A 103 -21.64 -8.43 -9.62
CA GLU A 103 -20.27 -8.72 -9.18
C GLU A 103 -19.86 -7.83 -8.00
N VAL A 104 -20.26 -6.55 -7.98
CA VAL A 104 -20.04 -5.65 -6.84
C VAL A 104 -20.78 -6.14 -5.60
N VAL A 105 -22.05 -6.54 -5.70
CA VAL A 105 -22.82 -7.09 -4.57
C VAL A 105 -22.15 -8.35 -4.01
N LYS A 106 -21.68 -9.23 -4.89
CA LYS A 106 -20.93 -10.44 -4.50
C LYS A 106 -19.64 -10.09 -3.76
N LEU A 107 -18.89 -9.09 -4.21
CA LEU A 107 -17.65 -8.64 -3.57
C LEU A 107 -17.90 -7.98 -2.22
N LYS A 108 -18.88 -7.06 -2.12
CA LYS A 108 -19.27 -6.41 -0.86
C LYS A 108 -19.78 -7.41 0.19
N GLY A 109 -20.40 -8.52 -0.23
CA GLY A 109 -20.88 -9.56 0.66
C GLY A 109 -19.79 -10.43 1.31
N GLN A 110 -18.53 -10.34 0.85
CA GLN A 110 -17.43 -11.18 1.34
C GLN A 110 -16.78 -10.64 2.61
N SER A 111 -16.87 -9.33 2.87
CA SER A 111 -16.35 -8.72 4.10
C SER A 111 -17.14 -7.47 4.44
N PRO A 112 -17.81 -7.40 5.60
CA PRO A 112 -18.40 -6.16 6.09
C PRO A 112 -17.30 -5.10 6.28
N TRP A 113 -17.57 -3.87 5.84
CA TRP A 113 -16.69 -2.74 6.11
C TRP A 113 -16.61 -2.49 7.62
N GLN A 114 -15.40 -2.45 8.15
CA GLN A 114 -15.10 -2.12 9.53
C GLN A 114 -13.93 -1.14 9.56
N PRO A 115 -14.17 0.16 9.77
CA PRO A 115 -13.10 1.16 9.80
C PRO A 115 -11.98 0.81 10.79
N GLN A 116 -12.36 0.23 11.93
CA GLN A 116 -11.45 -0.07 13.05
C GLN A 116 -10.44 -1.16 12.74
N SER A 117 -10.73 -2.08 11.81
CA SER A 117 -9.79 -3.11 11.38
C SER A 117 -8.92 -2.66 10.20
N HIS A 118 -9.18 -1.49 9.63
CA HIS A 118 -8.44 -1.02 8.46
C HIS A 118 -7.04 -0.52 8.88
N PRO A 119 -5.94 -1.06 8.30
CA PRO A 119 -4.57 -0.73 8.72
C PRO A 119 -4.24 0.77 8.68
N LEU A 120 -4.70 1.49 7.65
CA LEU A 120 -4.46 2.94 7.54
C LEU A 120 -5.22 3.75 8.61
N PHE A 121 -6.40 3.28 9.04
CA PHE A 121 -7.18 3.95 10.08
C PHE A 121 -6.53 3.75 11.44
N ARG A 122 -6.08 2.52 11.71
CA ARG A 122 -5.27 2.20 12.88
C ARG A 122 -4.01 3.05 12.96
N GLN A 123 -3.23 3.09 11.89
CA GLN A 123 -2.02 3.94 11.82
C GLN A 123 -2.32 5.42 12.03
N PHE A 124 -3.46 5.91 11.53
CA PHE A 124 -3.90 7.28 11.77
C PHE A 124 -4.10 7.53 13.27
N ARG A 125 -4.93 6.71 13.94
CA ARG A 125 -5.20 6.86 15.37
C ARG A 125 -3.92 6.72 16.20
N GLU A 126 -3.06 5.74 15.86
CA GLU A 126 -1.81 5.49 16.58
C GLU A 126 -0.86 6.68 16.47
N ALA A 127 -0.79 7.32 15.30
CA ALA A 127 0.04 8.51 15.11
C ALA A 127 -0.45 9.68 15.97
N VAL A 128 -1.76 9.92 16.03
CA VAL A 128 -2.39 10.96 16.87
C VAL A 128 -2.16 10.65 18.36
N TRP A 129 -2.43 9.41 18.80
CA TRP A 129 -2.24 8.99 20.19
C TRP A 129 -0.80 9.19 20.69
N ASN A 130 0.17 8.85 19.85
CA ASN A 130 1.60 8.94 20.17
C ASN A 130 2.10 10.38 20.42
N VAL A 131 1.34 11.42 20.05
CA VAL A 131 1.72 12.82 20.30
C VAL A 131 1.88 13.09 21.79
N HIS A 132 0.94 12.59 22.61
CA HIS A 132 0.94 12.81 24.06
C HIS A 132 1.28 11.54 24.87
N HIS A 133 1.35 10.39 24.20
CA HIS A 133 1.50 9.08 24.85
C HIS A 133 2.64 8.24 24.24
N ALA A 134 3.73 8.89 23.83
CA ALA A 134 4.88 8.21 23.22
C ALA A 134 5.34 7.01 24.06
N GLY A 135 5.41 5.84 23.41
CA GLY A 135 5.84 4.58 24.06
C GLY A 135 4.75 3.86 24.85
N GLN A 136 3.53 4.40 24.92
CA GLN A 136 2.38 3.73 25.52
C GLN A 136 1.47 3.14 24.43
N PRO A 137 1.02 1.88 24.57
CA PRO A 137 0.07 1.30 23.63
C PRO A 137 -1.28 2.02 23.73
N MET A 138 -1.96 2.17 22.59
CA MET A 138 -3.30 2.78 22.57
C MET A 138 -4.33 1.87 23.26
N PRO A 139 -5.19 2.41 24.15
CA PRO A 139 -6.23 1.63 24.80
C PRO A 139 -7.28 1.10 23.81
N GLY A 140 -7.74 -0.14 23.98
CA GLY A 140 -8.87 -0.72 23.24
C GLY A 140 -8.50 -1.47 21.95
N GLU A 141 -7.23 -1.56 21.60
CA GLU A 141 -6.74 -2.50 20.58
C GLU A 141 -6.23 -3.76 21.29
N GLU A 142 -7.10 -4.77 21.38
CA GLU A 142 -6.77 -6.07 21.95
C GLU A 142 -5.64 -6.73 21.15
N GLN A 143 -4.42 -6.67 21.70
CA GLN A 143 -3.31 -7.60 21.58
C GLN A 143 -3.36 -8.58 20.38
N GLU A 144 -3.03 -8.11 19.17
CA GLU A 144 -2.33 -8.96 18.21
C GLU A 144 -0.83 -8.70 18.37
N ASP A 145 -0.15 -9.64 19.04
CA ASP A 145 1.29 -9.77 19.27
C ASP A 145 2.13 -8.48 19.20
N ILE A 146 2.49 -8.00 20.39
CA ILE A 146 3.54 -7.00 20.60
C ILE A 146 4.86 -7.53 20.02
N VAL A 147 5.21 -7.11 18.80
CA VAL A 147 6.61 -6.96 18.43
C VAL A 147 6.99 -5.53 18.83
N MET A 148 7.50 -5.40 20.05
CA MET A 148 8.29 -4.25 20.46
C MET A 148 9.46 -4.09 19.50
N THR A 149 9.31 -3.25 18.49
CA THR A 149 10.45 -2.59 17.85
C THR A 149 10.20 -1.10 17.90
N SER A 150 11.00 -0.47 18.75
CA SER A 150 10.96 0.90 19.25
C SER A 150 11.12 2.00 18.20
N THR A 151 10.81 1.76 16.93
CA THR A 151 10.94 2.73 15.84
C THR A 151 9.95 2.43 14.71
N GLN A 152 8.69 2.84 14.93
CA GLN A 152 7.81 3.58 14.00
C GLN A 152 7.75 3.26 12.49
N THR A 153 8.07 2.04 12.02
CA THR A 153 7.81 1.62 10.62
C THR A 153 7.43 0.15 10.53
N ASN A 154 6.35 -0.18 9.83
CA ASN A 154 5.88 -1.57 9.58
C ASN A 154 6.79 -2.37 8.62
N LEU A 155 7.95 -1.82 8.26
CA LEU A 155 8.89 -2.45 7.34
C LEU A 155 9.74 -3.47 8.10
N LEU A 156 9.68 -4.75 7.70
CA LEU A 156 10.46 -5.83 8.33
C LEU A 156 11.97 -5.72 8.09
N ASN A 157 12.40 -4.90 7.14
CA ASN A 157 13.80 -4.62 6.87
C ASN A 157 13.97 -3.18 6.37
N ILE A 158 15.08 -2.55 6.78
CA ILE A 158 15.44 -1.18 6.41
C ILE A 158 16.47 -1.10 5.28
N THR A 159 17.09 -2.23 4.93
CA THR A 159 18.02 -2.36 3.81
C THR A 159 17.64 -3.55 2.93
N CYS A 160 17.87 -3.45 1.62
CA CYS A 160 17.69 -4.57 0.72
C CYS A 160 18.80 -5.61 0.96
N PRO A 161 18.47 -6.85 1.30
CA PRO A 161 19.46 -7.90 1.63
C PRO A 161 20.33 -8.33 0.45
N LEU A 162 19.96 -7.97 -0.79
CA LEU A 162 20.72 -8.31 -1.99
C LEU A 162 21.65 -7.20 -2.47
N THR A 163 21.22 -5.93 -2.35
CA THR A 163 21.98 -4.77 -2.85
C THR A 163 22.67 -4.00 -1.74
N GLY A 164 22.29 -4.22 -0.48
CA GLY A 164 22.76 -3.46 0.68
C GLY A 164 22.21 -2.03 0.77
N LYS A 165 21.48 -1.56 -0.24
CA LYS A 165 20.91 -0.21 -0.26
C LYS A 165 19.82 -0.06 0.79
N PRO A 166 19.70 1.10 1.45
CA PRO A 166 18.56 1.37 2.31
C PRO A 166 17.27 1.37 1.49
N VAL A 167 16.18 0.94 2.11
CA VAL A 167 14.87 0.79 1.46
C VAL A 167 14.37 2.14 0.91
N THR A 168 14.71 3.24 1.57
CA THR A 168 14.43 4.61 1.13
C THR A 168 15.18 5.02 -0.14
N GLU A 169 16.24 4.32 -0.56
CA GLU A 169 17.02 4.62 -1.78
C GLU A 169 16.80 3.60 -2.91
N LEU A 170 15.84 2.68 -2.75
CA LEU A 170 15.51 1.71 -3.79
C LEU A 170 14.81 2.40 -4.96
N GLN A 171 15.19 2.02 -6.18
CA GLN A 171 14.59 2.56 -7.39
C GLN A 171 13.23 1.89 -7.64
N ASP A 172 13.19 0.56 -7.60
CA ASP A 172 11.97 -0.23 -7.75
C ASP A 172 11.80 -1.14 -6.52
N PRO A 173 11.29 -0.62 -5.38
CA PRO A 173 11.06 -1.44 -4.20
C PRO A 173 9.95 -2.47 -4.46
N VAL A 174 10.18 -3.72 -4.06
CA VAL A 174 9.19 -4.79 -4.13
C VAL A 174 9.18 -5.59 -2.83
N ARG A 175 8.02 -6.10 -2.44
CA ARG A 175 7.82 -6.88 -1.22
C ARG A 175 7.35 -8.28 -1.56
N CYS A 176 7.89 -9.28 -0.85
CA CYS A 176 7.37 -10.65 -0.95
C CYS A 176 6.08 -10.78 -0.12
N MET A 177 5.02 -11.32 -0.71
CA MET A 177 3.74 -11.48 -0.02
C MET A 177 3.78 -12.53 1.11
N ASP A 178 4.71 -13.49 1.05
CA ASP A 178 4.82 -14.60 2.00
C ASP A 178 5.69 -14.30 3.23
N CYS A 179 6.67 -13.41 3.10
CA CYS A 179 7.60 -13.05 4.19
C CYS A 179 7.69 -11.55 4.47
N LYS A 180 7.01 -10.70 3.68
CA LYS A 180 6.94 -9.24 3.82
C LYS A 180 8.28 -8.48 3.76
N HIS A 181 9.40 -9.17 3.48
CA HIS A 181 10.70 -8.54 3.21
C HIS A 181 10.72 -7.80 1.87
N ILE A 182 11.53 -6.73 1.84
CA ILE A 182 11.60 -5.73 0.79
C ILE A 182 12.92 -5.84 0.03
N TYR A 183 12.86 -5.72 -1.29
CA TYR A 183 13.98 -5.88 -2.19
C TYR A 183 13.99 -4.86 -3.33
N GLU A 184 15.14 -4.66 -3.95
CA GLU A 184 15.24 -4.03 -5.27
C GLU A 184 14.75 -5.03 -6.36
N LYS A 185 13.79 -4.61 -7.19
CA LYS A 185 13.12 -5.48 -8.17
C LYS A 185 14.10 -6.19 -9.11
N LYS A 186 15.07 -5.45 -9.65
CA LYS A 186 16.06 -6.01 -10.58
C LYS A 186 16.93 -7.09 -9.90
N ALA A 187 17.34 -6.84 -8.67
CA ALA A 187 18.19 -7.75 -7.90
C ALA A 187 17.45 -9.04 -7.50
N ILE A 188 16.22 -8.91 -6.97
CA ILE A 188 15.46 -10.08 -6.52
C ILE A 188 15.01 -10.98 -7.67
N MET A 189 14.63 -10.40 -8.81
CA MET A 189 14.26 -11.17 -10.00
C MET A 189 15.46 -11.94 -10.55
N HIS A 190 16.66 -11.33 -10.55
CA HIS A 190 17.89 -12.01 -10.92
C HIS A 190 18.25 -13.15 -9.93
N TYR A 191 18.08 -12.91 -8.63
CA TYR A 191 18.31 -13.91 -7.59
C TYR A 191 17.37 -15.12 -7.74
N ILE A 192 16.07 -14.91 -7.91
CA ILE A 192 15.08 -15.97 -8.12
C ILE A 192 15.41 -16.80 -9.38
N LYS A 193 15.91 -16.14 -10.44
CA LYS A 193 16.28 -16.81 -11.69
C LYS A 193 17.54 -17.68 -11.54
N THR A 194 18.51 -17.25 -10.74
CA THR A 194 19.81 -17.93 -10.56
C THR A 194 19.79 -19.03 -9.51
N LYS A 195 19.02 -18.88 -8.43
CA LYS A 195 18.93 -19.84 -7.31
C LYS A 195 17.85 -20.92 -7.48
N ARG A 196 17.69 -21.45 -8.69
CA ARG A 196 16.76 -22.57 -8.96
C ARG A 196 17.30 -23.89 -8.38
N PRO A 197 16.44 -24.82 -7.92
CA PRO A 197 14.97 -24.82 -8.05
C PRO A 197 14.21 -24.11 -6.91
N GLN A 198 14.87 -23.81 -5.78
CA GLN A 198 14.21 -23.24 -4.59
C GLN A 198 14.98 -22.02 -4.07
N PRO A 199 14.70 -20.82 -4.62
CA PRO A 199 15.34 -19.60 -4.14
C PRO A 199 14.76 -19.19 -2.80
N GLN A 200 15.47 -19.47 -1.71
CA GLN A 200 15.07 -19.05 -0.36
C GLN A 200 15.26 -17.54 -0.18
N CYS A 201 14.44 -16.94 0.68
CA CYS A 201 14.59 -15.57 1.13
C CYS A 201 16.04 -15.31 1.60
N PRO A 202 16.72 -14.26 1.09
CA PRO A 202 18.11 -13.96 1.46
C PRO A 202 18.25 -13.33 2.85
N VAL A 203 17.15 -13.01 3.53
CA VAL A 203 17.19 -12.56 4.93
C VAL A 203 17.51 -13.74 5.84
N ALA A 204 18.53 -13.57 6.68
CA ALA A 204 18.97 -14.59 7.62
C ALA A 204 17.81 -15.07 8.50
N GLY A 205 17.63 -16.40 8.57
CA GLY A 205 16.58 -17.02 9.40
C GLY A 205 15.18 -17.06 8.77
N CYS A 206 14.97 -16.51 7.57
CA CYS A 206 13.67 -16.61 6.90
C CYS A 206 13.56 -17.92 6.09
N PRO A 207 12.63 -18.85 6.40
CA PRO A 207 12.55 -20.14 5.73
C PRO A 207 11.77 -20.11 4.40
N LYS A 208 11.21 -18.95 4.02
CA LYS A 208 10.28 -18.85 2.88
C LYS A 208 11.01 -18.97 1.55
N VAL A 209 10.41 -19.73 0.64
CA VAL A 209 10.86 -19.85 -0.76
C VAL A 209 10.18 -18.77 -1.59
N LEU A 210 10.96 -18.02 -2.35
CA LEU A 210 10.50 -16.90 -3.16
C LEU A 210 9.93 -17.38 -4.49
N GLN A 211 8.82 -16.78 -4.89
CA GLN A 211 8.19 -16.97 -6.19
C GLN A 211 8.11 -15.60 -6.88
N ALA A 212 8.44 -15.53 -8.17
CA ALA A 212 8.47 -14.26 -8.91
C ALA A 212 7.10 -13.58 -8.92
N GLU A 213 6.04 -14.38 -9.00
CA GLU A 213 4.64 -13.96 -9.03
C GLU A 213 4.18 -13.38 -7.68
N ARG A 214 4.89 -13.72 -6.59
CA ARG A 214 4.56 -13.29 -5.22
C ARG A 214 5.45 -12.18 -4.70
N VAL A 215 6.31 -11.62 -5.56
CA VAL A 215 7.16 -10.46 -5.27
C VAL A 215 6.64 -9.29 -6.10
N SER A 216 5.95 -8.36 -5.44
CA SER A 216 5.36 -7.19 -6.09
C SER A 216 5.50 -5.94 -5.23
N CYS A 217 5.46 -4.78 -5.86
CA CYS A 217 5.29 -3.53 -5.13
C CYS A 217 3.80 -3.39 -4.83
N ASP A 218 3.40 -3.71 -3.60
CA ASP A 218 2.05 -3.35 -3.17
C ASP A 218 1.97 -1.83 -2.94
N PRO A 219 0.79 -1.20 -3.09
CA PRO A 219 0.67 0.24 -2.93
C PRO A 219 0.98 0.76 -1.52
N LEU A 220 0.89 -0.09 -0.48
CA LEU A 220 1.22 0.29 0.90
C LEU A 220 2.73 0.34 1.12
N LEU A 221 3.51 -0.51 0.43
CA LEU A 221 4.96 -0.51 0.50
C LEU A 221 5.52 0.87 0.12
N GLN A 222 5.07 1.44 -1.00
CA GLN A 222 5.59 2.73 -1.45
C GLN A 222 5.28 3.84 -0.43
N ILE A 223 4.08 3.78 0.14
CA ILE A 223 3.60 4.67 1.20
C ILE A 223 4.48 4.58 2.45
N GLU A 224 4.73 3.38 2.95
CA GLU A 224 5.53 3.15 4.16
C GLU A 224 7.00 3.59 3.94
N ILE A 225 7.52 3.45 2.72
CA ILE A 225 8.86 3.95 2.35
C ILE A 225 8.88 5.48 2.33
N ASP A 226 7.86 6.11 1.77
CA ASP A 226 7.77 7.57 1.68
C ASP A 226 7.60 8.20 3.07
N GLU A 227 6.87 7.55 3.98
CA GLU A 227 6.81 7.95 5.40
C GLU A 227 8.17 7.85 6.11
N MET A 228 8.94 6.79 5.83
CA MET A 228 10.29 6.66 6.37
C MET A 228 11.23 7.76 5.84
N ARG A 229 11.07 8.15 4.57
CA ARG A 229 11.82 9.26 3.96
C ARG A 229 11.50 10.59 4.64
N SER A 230 10.22 10.95 4.77
CA SER A 230 9.83 12.24 5.35
C SER A 230 10.29 12.40 6.80
N ARG A 231 10.26 11.31 7.60
CA ARG A 231 10.79 11.36 8.96
C ARG A 231 12.31 11.50 9.03
N SER A 232 13.05 10.89 8.10
CA SER A 232 14.51 11.04 8.02
C SER A 232 14.94 12.48 7.65
N GLU A 233 14.10 13.21 6.92
CA GLU A 233 14.30 14.62 6.58
C GLU A 233 13.97 15.54 7.77
N SER A 234 12.89 15.27 8.51
CA SER A 234 12.56 16.01 9.74
C SER A 234 13.63 15.84 10.83
N GLY A 235 14.15 14.62 11.04
CA GLY A 235 15.18 14.36 12.05
C GLY A 235 16.56 14.99 11.75
N ARG A 236 16.84 15.33 10.49
CA ARG A 236 18.05 16.06 10.10
C ARG A 236 18.01 17.55 10.48
N THR A 237 16.82 18.11 10.65
CA THR A 237 16.64 19.54 10.97
C THR A 237 16.79 19.81 12.47
N GLU A 238 16.68 18.78 13.33
CA GLU A 238 16.80 18.87 14.80
C GLU A 238 18.21 18.59 15.35
N MET A 239 19.26 18.52 14.50
CA MET A 239 20.63 18.35 15.00
C MET A 239 21.16 19.65 15.62
N VAL A 240 20.92 19.76 16.93
CA VAL A 240 21.49 20.64 17.97
C VAL A 240 22.73 21.42 17.53
N GLU A 241 22.60 22.75 17.51
CA GLU A 241 23.72 23.70 17.44
C GLU A 241 24.51 23.59 18.75
N ASP A 242 25.70 22.99 18.70
CA ASP A 242 26.64 22.87 19.82
C ASP A 242 27.26 24.25 20.10
N CYS A 243 26.60 25.02 20.99
CA CYS A 243 27.04 26.33 21.43
C CYS A 243 28.02 26.28 22.62
N THR A 244 29.01 25.38 22.60
CA THR A 244 30.11 25.42 23.58
C THR A 244 31.33 26.16 23.05
N GLY A 245 31.15 27.46 22.78
CA GLY A 245 32.26 28.41 22.69
C GLY A 245 32.66 28.85 24.09
N ILE A 246 33.72 28.26 24.64
CA ILE A 246 34.35 28.74 25.86
C ILE A 246 35.18 29.95 25.47
N ASP A 247 34.73 31.14 25.84
CA ASP A 247 35.53 32.36 25.79
C ASP A 247 36.61 32.27 26.87
N ASP A 248 37.87 32.13 26.45
CA ASP A 248 39.04 32.26 27.33
C ASP A 248 39.48 33.74 27.33
N ASP A 249 39.26 34.42 28.46
CA ASP A 249 39.92 35.68 28.84
C ASP A 249 41.30 35.43 29.50
#